data_AF-A0A932SXE5-F1
#
_entry.id   AF-A0A932SXE5-F1
#
_cell.length_a   1.000
_cell.length_b   1.000
_cell.length_c   1.000
_cell.angle_alpha   90.00
_cell.angle_beta   90.00
_cell.angle_gamma   90.00
#
_symmetry.space_group_name_H-M   'P 1'
#
loop_
_entity.id
_entity.type
_entity.pdbx_description
1 polymer ?
#
loop_
_entity_poly.entity_id
_entity_poly.type
_entity_poly.pdbx_seq_one_letter_code
_entity_poly.pdbx_strand_id
1 'polypeptide(L)'
;MMTFLLPTLAVAFAAFCIWLTVRIINRRERWAKWTLVAVIGVPVLYVASFGPACWWFATELPVSKLMDCPEIYLPVGRVYRAAGGRDSWIGQAINWYATRRHAHVCVLYGPRFELVLFQRQD
;
A
#
# COMPACT_ATOMS: atom_id res chain seq x y z
N MET A 1 -43.13 44.90 19.09
CA MET A 1 -42.21 44.69 17.95
C MET A 1 -40.94 43.91 18.35
N MET A 2 -40.45 44.00 19.59
CA MET A 2 -39.23 43.28 20.06
C MET A 2 -39.41 41.79 20.39
N THR A 3 -40.64 41.30 20.52
CA THR A 3 -40.95 39.91 20.90
C THR A 3 -40.73 38.88 19.79
N PHE A 4 -40.64 39.31 18.53
CA PHE A 4 -40.48 38.41 17.37
C PHE A 4 -39.02 38.11 17.01
N LEU A 5 -38.06 38.93 17.49
CA LEU A 5 -36.64 38.80 17.15
C LEU A 5 -35.97 37.61 17.85
N LEU A 6 -36.27 37.42 19.13
CA LEU A 6 -35.75 36.29 19.91
C LEU A 6 -36.16 34.93 19.34
N PRO A 7 -37.45 34.66 19.05
CA PRO A 7 -37.85 33.38 18.48
C PRO A 7 -37.34 33.18 17.05
N THR A 8 -37.26 34.24 16.23
CA THR A 8 -36.70 34.11 14.87
C THR A 8 -35.21 33.79 14.88
N LEU A 9 -34.42 34.42 15.76
CA LEU A 9 -33.01 34.09 15.93
C LEU A 9 -32.81 32.65 16.45
N ALA A 10 -33.64 32.21 17.40
CA ALA A 10 -33.57 30.84 17.91
C ALA A 10 -33.87 29.80 16.82
N VAL A 11 -34.89 30.03 15.99
CA VAL A 11 -35.22 29.14 14.85
C VAL A 11 -34.11 29.17 13.81
N ALA A 12 -33.56 30.34 13.48
CA ALA A 12 -32.46 30.45 12.52
C ALA A 12 -31.19 29.74 13.02
N PHE A 13 -30.87 29.88 14.31
CA PHE A 13 -29.74 29.19 14.92
C PHE A 13 -29.92 27.66 14.91
N ALA A 14 -31.11 27.18 15.31
CA ALA A 14 -31.42 25.74 15.26
C ALA A 14 -31.34 25.19 13.83
N ALA A 15 -31.92 25.90 12.85
CA ALA A 15 -31.86 25.51 11.44
C ALA A 15 -30.41 25.45 10.93
N PHE A 16 -29.58 26.41 11.32
CA PHE A 16 -28.17 26.45 10.96
C PHE A 16 -27.37 25.30 11.61
N CYS A 17 -27.62 25.00 12.88
CA CYS A 17 -27.00 23.86 13.58
C CYS A 17 -27.33 22.53 12.92
N ILE A 18 -28.60 22.30 12.56
CA ILE A 18 -29.03 21.09 11.86
C ILE A 18 -28.37 21.01 10.48
N TRP A 19 -28.41 22.09 9.70
CA TRP A 19 -27.79 22.16 8.38
C TRP A 19 -26.29 21.85 8.42
N LEU A 20 -25.56 22.47 9.35
CA LEU A 20 -24.13 22.23 9.54
C LEU A 20 -23.86 20.78 9.90
N THR A 21 -24.65 20.20 10.80
CA THR A 21 -24.47 18.81 11.25
C THR A 21 -24.63 17.84 10.08
N VAL A 22 -25.70 18.00 9.29
CA VAL A 22 -25.94 17.19 8.07
C VAL A 22 -24.77 17.34 7.09
N ARG A 23 -24.27 18.57 6.87
CA ARG A 23 -23.11 18.83 6.00
C ARG A 23 -21.83 18.17 6.50
N ILE A 24 -21.58 18.20 7.81
CA ILE A 24 -20.39 17.59 8.44
C ILE A 24 -20.45 16.06 8.31
N ILE A 25 -21.60 15.45 8.59
CA ILE A 25 -21.80 13.99 8.48
C ILE A 25 -21.64 13.55 7.03
N ASN A 26 -22.36 14.18 6.09
CA ASN A 26 -22.30 13.83 4.67
C ASN A 26 -20.87 14.00 4.11
N ARG A 27 -20.10 14.97 4.61
CA ARG A 27 -18.68 15.11 4.26
C ARG A 27 -17.86 13.97 4.87
N ARG A 28 -18.00 13.69 6.17
CA ARG A 28 -17.24 12.61 6.86
C ARG A 28 -17.45 11.24 6.24
N GLU A 29 -18.65 10.90 5.81
CA GLU A 29 -18.90 9.62 5.13
C GLU A 29 -18.08 9.46 3.86
N ARG A 30 -17.95 10.54 3.08
CA ARG A 30 -17.12 10.54 1.88
C ARG A 30 -15.64 10.38 2.21
N TRP A 31 -15.14 11.12 3.21
CA TRP A 31 -13.76 10.97 3.67
C TRP A 31 -13.51 9.57 4.22
N ALA A 32 -14.44 9.01 5.00
CA ALA A 32 -14.34 7.66 5.54
C ALA A 32 -14.23 6.60 4.44
N LYS A 33 -15.05 6.70 3.39
CA LYS A 33 -14.99 5.80 2.23
C LYS A 33 -13.66 5.93 1.50
N TRP A 34 -13.21 7.14 1.21
CA TRP A 34 -11.91 7.35 0.56
C TRP A 34 -10.73 6.90 1.42
N THR A 35 -10.78 7.12 2.74
CA THR A 35 -9.74 6.62 3.64
C THR A 35 -9.72 5.11 3.67
N LEU A 36 -10.88 4.44 3.67
CA LEU A 36 -10.94 2.98 3.62
C LEU A 36 -10.32 2.45 2.32
N VAL A 37 -10.69 3.05 1.18
CA VAL A 37 -10.13 2.70 -0.14
C VAL A 37 -8.62 2.94 -0.18
N ALA A 38 -8.13 4.05 0.38
CA ALA A 38 -6.70 4.32 0.44
C ALA A 38 -5.96 3.34 1.37
N VAL A 39 -6.48 3.12 2.58
CA VAL A 39 -5.86 2.26 3.60
C VAL A 39 -5.78 0.80 3.17
N ILE A 40 -6.77 0.29 2.42
CA ILE A 40 -6.76 -1.09 1.92
C ILE A 40 -6.16 -1.17 0.52
N GLY A 41 -6.56 -0.26 -0.36
CA GLY A 41 -6.18 -0.27 -1.77
C GLY A 41 -4.70 -0.02 -1.97
N VAL A 42 -4.10 0.95 -1.27
CA VAL A 42 -2.67 1.28 -1.45
C VAL A 42 -1.77 0.10 -1.06
N PRO A 43 -1.94 -0.57 0.10
CA PRO A 43 -1.14 -1.76 0.42
C PRO A 43 -1.33 -2.91 -0.57
N VAL A 44 -2.57 -3.18 -1.01
CA VAL A 44 -2.85 -4.25 -1.97
C VAL A 44 -2.18 -3.95 -3.31
N LEU A 45 -2.30 -2.72 -3.81
CA LEU A 45 -1.64 -2.27 -5.04
C LEU A 45 -0.12 -2.36 -4.94
N TYR A 46 0.45 -2.00 -3.79
CA TYR A 46 1.90 -2.08 -3.53
C TYR A 46 2.42 -3.53 -3.58
N VAL A 47 1.71 -4.47 -2.94
CA VAL A 47 2.09 -5.90 -3.01
C VAL A 47 1.88 -6.45 -4.42
N ALA A 48 0.78 -6.07 -5.09
CA ALA A 48 0.49 -6.50 -6.46
C ALA A 48 1.45 -5.91 -7.50
N SER A 49 2.09 -4.77 -7.23
CA SER A 49 3.09 -4.20 -8.14
C SER A 49 4.47 -4.82 -7.99
N PHE A 50 4.74 -5.53 -6.88
CA PHE A 50 6.03 -6.15 -6.60
C PHE A 50 6.45 -7.18 -7.67
N GLY A 51 5.55 -8.08 -8.06
CA GLY A 51 5.84 -9.12 -9.06
C GLY A 51 6.22 -8.52 -10.43
N PRO A 52 5.36 -7.67 -11.02
CA PRO A 52 5.68 -6.97 -12.26
C PRO A 52 6.97 -6.15 -12.19
N ALA A 53 7.22 -5.45 -11.08
CA ALA A 53 8.47 -4.73 -10.88
C ALA A 53 9.67 -5.67 -10.90
N CYS A 54 9.61 -6.78 -10.16
CA CYS A 54 10.63 -7.83 -10.18
C CYS A 54 10.91 -8.35 -11.59
N TRP A 55 9.88 -8.57 -12.42
CA TRP A 55 10.09 -9.03 -13.80
C TRP A 55 10.69 -7.96 -14.71
N TRP A 56 10.33 -6.70 -14.49
CA TRP A 56 10.88 -5.58 -15.27
C TRP A 56 12.37 -5.39 -15.00
N PHE A 57 12.81 -5.61 -13.76
CA PHE A 57 14.21 -5.49 -13.34
C PHE A 57 14.99 -6.80 -13.42
N ALA A 58 14.32 -7.94 -13.65
CA ALA A 58 14.97 -9.22 -13.93
C ALA A 58 15.53 -9.21 -15.37
N THR A 59 16.66 -8.55 -15.55
CA THR A 59 17.44 -8.67 -16.78
C THR A 59 18.15 -10.03 -16.81
N GLU A 60 18.22 -10.66 -17.99
CA GLU A 60 19.07 -11.83 -18.28
C GLU A 60 20.58 -11.47 -18.27
N LEU A 61 20.94 -10.36 -17.63
CA LEU A 61 22.30 -9.85 -17.66
C LEU A 61 23.19 -10.65 -16.70
N PRO A 62 24.48 -10.80 -17.03
CA PRO A 62 25.45 -11.41 -16.13
C PRO A 62 25.38 -10.70 -14.78
N VAL A 63 25.51 -11.48 -13.69
CA VAL A 63 25.38 -11.09 -12.27
C VAL A 63 26.09 -9.78 -11.91
N SER A 64 27.06 -9.33 -12.70
CA SER A 64 27.76 -8.05 -12.58
C SER A 64 26.94 -6.79 -12.93
N LYS A 65 25.77 -6.90 -13.57
CA LYS A 65 24.85 -5.79 -13.86
C LYS A 65 23.43 -6.08 -13.35
N LEU A 66 23.36 -6.55 -12.12
CA LEU A 66 22.11 -6.62 -11.39
C LEU A 66 21.51 -5.22 -11.31
N MET A 67 20.34 -5.05 -11.92
CA MET A 67 19.62 -3.79 -11.89
C MET A 67 18.93 -3.70 -10.53
N ASP A 68 19.27 -2.67 -9.77
CA ASP A 68 18.80 -2.49 -8.41
C ASP A 68 17.27 -2.44 -8.38
N CYS A 69 16.64 -3.40 -7.68
CA CYS A 69 15.22 -3.30 -7.39
C CYS A 69 14.99 -2.01 -6.59
N PRO A 70 14.01 -1.17 -6.94
CA PRO A 70 13.82 0.12 -6.29
C PRO A 70 13.69 -0.02 -4.78
N GLU A 71 14.35 0.86 -4.03
CA GLU A 71 14.35 0.87 -2.55
C GLU A 71 12.95 0.85 -1.93
N ILE A 72 11.94 1.27 -2.70
CA ILE A 72 10.53 1.22 -2.31
C ILE A 72 10.06 -0.18 -1.92
N TYR A 73 10.68 -1.26 -2.42
CA TYR A 73 10.33 -2.65 -2.12
C TYR A 73 11.13 -3.28 -0.97
N LEU A 74 12.01 -2.52 -0.31
CA LEU A 74 12.77 -2.99 0.85
C LEU A 74 11.91 -3.61 1.96
N PRO A 75 10.72 -3.08 2.31
CA PRO A 75 9.84 -3.71 3.29
C PRO A 75 9.48 -5.15 2.95
N VAL A 76 9.25 -5.47 1.68
CA VAL A 76 8.92 -6.84 1.23
C VAL A 76 10.10 -7.77 1.46
N GLY A 77 11.33 -7.34 1.13
CA GLY A 77 12.55 -8.08 1.44
C GLY A 77 12.75 -8.30 2.94
N ARG A 78 12.36 -7.32 3.78
CA ARG A 78 12.46 -7.44 5.26
C ARG A 78 11.49 -8.49 5.77
N VAL A 79 10.26 -8.47 5.28
CA VAL A 79 9.24 -9.47 5.63
C VAL A 79 9.68 -10.85 5.17
N TYR A 80 10.20 -10.99 3.95
CA TYR A 80 10.74 -12.25 3.46
C TYR A 80 11.79 -12.83 4.41
N ARG A 81 12.78 -12.03 4.82
CA ARG A 81 13.83 -12.48 5.74
C ARG A 81 13.29 -12.78 7.14
N ALA A 82 12.47 -11.88 7.69
CA ALA A 82 11.90 -12.01 9.01
C ALA A 82 10.98 -13.24 9.14
N ALA A 83 10.30 -13.62 8.05
CA ALA A 83 9.45 -14.80 8.02
C ALA A 83 10.24 -16.12 8.03
N GLY A 84 11.56 -16.09 7.83
CA GLY A 84 12.40 -17.29 7.68
C GLY A 84 12.85 -17.54 6.24
N GLY A 85 12.74 -16.55 5.36
CA GLY A 85 13.16 -16.67 3.97
C GLY A 85 12.40 -17.76 3.23
N ARG A 86 13.12 -18.52 2.39
CA ARG A 86 12.55 -19.54 1.50
C ARG A 86 11.86 -20.69 2.24
N ASP A 87 12.26 -20.96 3.48
CA ASP A 87 11.73 -22.09 4.24
C ASP A 87 10.33 -21.80 4.80
N SER A 88 9.95 -20.53 4.87
CA SER A 88 8.64 -20.09 5.34
C SER A 88 7.60 -20.10 4.22
N TRP A 89 6.34 -20.40 4.56
CA TRP A 89 5.25 -20.34 3.58
C TRP A 89 5.07 -18.94 2.97
N ILE A 90 5.32 -17.88 3.75
CA ILE A 90 5.31 -16.49 3.28
C ILE A 90 6.41 -16.28 2.25
N GLY A 91 7.62 -16.72 2.56
CA GLY A 91 8.74 -16.58 1.65
C GLY A 91 8.60 -17.43 0.39
N GLN A 92 8.00 -18.62 0.47
CA GLN A 92 7.62 -19.40 -0.72
C GLN A 92 6.62 -18.64 -1.58
N ALA A 93 5.59 -18.03 -1.00
CA ALA A 93 4.62 -17.23 -1.74
C ALA A 93 5.27 -16.02 -2.42
N ILE A 94 6.14 -15.29 -1.71
CA ILE A 94 6.90 -14.15 -2.26
C ILE A 94 7.83 -14.63 -3.38
N ASN A 95 8.55 -15.73 -3.17
CA ASN A 95 9.48 -16.31 -4.15
C ASN A 95 8.73 -16.75 -5.41
N TRP A 96 7.63 -17.49 -5.25
CA TRP A 96 6.77 -17.94 -6.35
C TRP A 96 6.22 -16.75 -7.15
N TYR A 97 5.81 -15.69 -6.46
CA TYR A 97 5.27 -14.50 -7.11
C TYR A 97 6.35 -13.74 -7.89
N ALA A 98 7.51 -13.53 -7.26
CA ALA A 98 8.66 -12.89 -7.90
C ALA A 98 9.16 -13.67 -9.13
N THR A 99 9.20 -15.01 -9.04
CA THR A 99 9.72 -15.90 -10.10
C THR A 99 8.65 -16.39 -11.07
N ARG A 100 7.46 -15.77 -11.08
CA ARG A 100 6.35 -16.20 -11.94
C ARG A 100 6.70 -16.13 -13.43
N ARG A 101 7.51 -15.16 -13.85
CA ARG A 101 7.93 -14.97 -15.25
C ARG A 101 9.38 -15.36 -15.54
N HIS A 102 10.28 -15.24 -14.56
CA HIS A 102 11.72 -15.51 -14.72
C HIS A 102 12.20 -16.57 -13.73
N ALA A 103 13.15 -17.41 -14.15
CA ALA A 103 13.70 -18.49 -13.34
C ALA A 103 14.53 -17.98 -12.15
N HIS A 104 15.19 -16.84 -12.33
CA HIS A 104 16.02 -16.19 -11.33
C HIS A 104 15.66 -14.71 -11.25
N VAL A 105 15.43 -14.22 -10.03
CA VAL A 105 15.21 -12.80 -9.77
C VAL A 105 16.05 -12.41 -8.57
N CYS A 106 16.78 -11.32 -8.69
CA CYS A 106 17.56 -10.78 -7.58
C CYS A 106 16.91 -9.48 -7.11
N VAL A 107 16.74 -9.35 -5.81
CA VAL A 107 16.23 -8.13 -5.18
C VAL A 107 17.25 -7.67 -4.16
N LEU A 108 17.57 -6.38 -4.20
CA LEU A 108 18.41 -5.77 -3.19
C LEU A 108 17.68 -5.63 -1.87
N TYR A 109 18.44 -5.90 -0.83
CA TYR A 109 17.97 -5.93 0.53
C TYR A 109 18.93 -5.16 1.44
N GLY A 110 18.39 -4.12 2.06
CA GLY A 110 19.03 -3.38 3.13
C GLY A 110 20.08 -2.35 2.68
N PRO A 111 20.56 -1.53 3.63
CA PRO A 111 21.52 -0.44 3.36
C PRO A 111 22.93 -0.93 2.98
N ARG A 112 23.18 -2.24 3.10
CA ARG A 112 24.44 -2.89 2.72
C ARG A 112 24.40 -3.54 1.34
N PHE A 113 23.33 -3.32 0.57
CA PHE A 113 23.15 -3.91 -0.75
C PHE A 113 23.27 -5.44 -0.75
N GLU A 114 22.72 -6.11 0.27
CA GLU A 114 22.70 -7.57 0.30
C GLU A 114 21.71 -8.07 -0.77
N LEU A 115 22.08 -9.10 -1.53
CA LEU A 115 21.25 -9.63 -2.61
C LEU A 115 20.44 -10.83 -2.11
N VAL A 116 19.12 -10.79 -2.31
CA VAL A 116 18.25 -11.95 -2.13
C VAL A 116 17.98 -12.56 -3.49
N LEU A 117 18.47 -13.79 -3.69
CA LEU A 117 18.26 -14.56 -4.91
C LEU A 117 16.99 -15.42 -4.78
N PHE A 118 15.97 -15.03 -5.52
CA PHE A 118 14.76 -15.80 -5.74
C PHE A 118 14.98 -16.76 -6.90
N GLN A 119 14.61 -18.02 -6.69
CA GLN A 119 14.78 -19.08 -7.67
C GLN A 119 13.50 -19.92 -7.70
N ARG A 120 13.04 -20.24 -8.91
CA ARG A 120 11.90 -21.13 -9.11
C ARG A 120 12.23 -22.52 -8.54
N GLN A 121 11.30 -23.05 -7.76
CA GLN A 121 11.29 -24.45 -7.33
C GLN A 121 10.45 -25.21 -8.36
N ASP A 122 11.10 -25.94 -9.26
CA ASP A 122 10.45 -26.88 -10.17
C ASP A 122 10.28 -28.25 -9.49
#